data_AF-A0A6A7LBQ3-F1
#
_entry.id   AF-A0A6A7LBQ3-F1
#
_cell.length_a   1.000
_cell.length_b   1.000
_cell.length_c   1.000
_cell.angle_alpha   90.00
_cell.angle_beta   90.00
_cell.angle_gamma   90.00
#
_symmetry.space_group_name_H-M   'P 1'
#
loop_
_entity.id
_entity.type
_entity.pdbx_description
1 polymer ?
#
loop_
_entity_poly.entity_id
_entity_poly.type
_entity_poly.pdbx_seq_one_letter_code
_entity_poly.pdbx_strand_id
1 'polypeptide(L)'
;MKYGVINKMIRNNIIAIIAISFITVGGLWGIGNLVNPSQPSSLDIREGILLVAKDNLFNETNPTIYAKIDEPNKLTILNKDLVRHDFIVDELNINTAILSPEQDFVTAIASEKPGEFEYYCSLHPATMRGNIVVREN
;
A
#
# COMPACT_ATOMS: atom_id res chain seq x y z
N MET A 1 3.06 -27.49 -22.40
CA MET A 1 4.16 -26.64 -21.90
C MET A 1 4.03 -25.15 -22.30
N LYS A 2 3.64 -24.79 -23.53
CA LYS A 2 3.47 -23.37 -23.93
C LYS A 2 2.39 -22.59 -23.15
N TYR A 3 1.26 -23.23 -22.82
CA TYR A 3 0.14 -22.57 -22.10
C TYR A 3 0.52 -22.06 -20.69
N GLY A 4 1.29 -22.84 -19.91
CA GLY A 4 1.71 -22.41 -18.56
C GLY A 4 2.68 -21.23 -18.60
N VAL A 5 3.52 -21.16 -19.63
CA VAL A 5 4.47 -20.06 -19.84
C VAL A 5 3.75 -18.77 -20.25
N ILE A 6 2.71 -18.88 -21.09
CA ILE A 6 1.89 -17.73 -21.54
C ILE A 6 1.09 -17.17 -20.37
N ASN A 7 0.44 -18.01 -19.55
CA ASN A 7 -0.30 -17.56 -18.37
C ASN A 7 0.61 -16.89 -17.34
N LYS A 8 1.82 -17.43 -17.11
CA LYS A 8 2.81 -16.79 -16.25
C LYS A 8 3.22 -15.41 -16.78
N MET A 9 3.56 -15.30 -18.07
CA MET A 9 3.91 -14.01 -18.66
C MET A 9 2.78 -12.98 -18.57
N ILE A 10 1.53 -13.40 -18.81
CA ILE A 10 0.37 -12.50 -18.70
C ILE A 10 0.18 -12.03 -17.25
N ARG A 11 0.36 -12.90 -16.25
CA ARG A 11 0.28 -12.55 -14.81
C ARG A 11 1.36 -11.55 -14.40
N ASN A 12 2.61 -11.82 -14.74
CA ASN A 12 3.73 -10.92 -14.46
C ASN A 12 3.52 -9.55 -15.14
N ASN A 13 2.99 -9.54 -16.37
CA ASN A 13 2.66 -8.30 -17.07
C ASN A 13 1.51 -7.53 -16.38
N ILE A 14 0.48 -8.21 -15.88
CA ILE A 14 -0.64 -7.57 -15.15
C ILE A 14 -0.15 -6.98 -13.83
N ILE A 15 0.63 -7.74 -13.04
CA ILE A 15 1.22 -7.26 -11.79
C ILE A 15 2.10 -6.03 -12.07
N ALA A 16 2.96 -6.10 -13.09
CA ALA A 16 3.80 -4.98 -13.48
C ALA A 16 2.99 -3.76 -13.92
N ILE A 17 1.94 -3.92 -14.73
CA ILE A 17 1.08 -2.81 -15.18
C ILE A 17 0.37 -2.16 -13.99
N ILE A 18 -0.18 -2.96 -13.07
CA ILE A 18 -0.87 -2.46 -11.88
C ILE A 18 0.13 -1.72 -10.97
N ALA A 19 1.29 -2.32 -10.68
CA ALA A 19 2.33 -1.68 -9.89
C ALA A 19 2.81 -0.36 -10.51
N ILE A 20 3.07 -0.33 -11.83
CA ILE A 20 3.48 0.88 -12.56
C ILE A 20 2.37 1.95 -12.54
N SER A 21 1.10 1.56 -12.67
CA SER A 21 -0.02 2.50 -12.60
C SER A 21 -0.13 3.17 -11.22
N PHE A 22 0.11 2.43 -10.14
CA PHE A 22 0.14 3.00 -8.80
C PHE A 22 1.39 3.84 -8.53
N ILE A 23 2.56 3.47 -9.06
CA ILE A 23 3.80 4.27 -8.96
C ILE A 23 3.64 5.61 -9.69
N THR A 24 3.09 5.59 -10.90
CA THR A 24 2.89 6.82 -11.70
C THR A 24 1.83 7.74 -11.08
N VAL A 25 0.75 7.18 -10.54
CA VAL A 25 -0.25 7.95 -9.78
C VAL A 25 0.38 8.49 -8.48
N GLY A 26 1.02 7.66 -7.66
CA GLY A 26 1.69 8.09 -6.42
C GLY A 26 2.76 9.16 -6.63
N GLY A 27 3.55 9.05 -7.70
CA GLY A 27 4.56 10.04 -8.09
C GLY A 27 3.97 11.37 -8.58
N LEU A 28 2.86 11.35 -9.34
CA LEU A 28 2.16 12.59 -9.72
C LEU A 28 1.45 13.24 -8.52
N TRP A 29 0.89 12.46 -7.60
CA TRP A 29 0.28 12.97 -6.37
C TRP A 29 1.31 13.63 -5.43
N GLY A 30 2.55 13.12 -5.38
CA GLY A 30 3.64 13.71 -4.58
C GLY A 30 4.07 15.12 -5.01
N ILE A 31 3.83 15.52 -6.26
CA ILE A 31 4.17 16.87 -6.79
C ILE A 31 2.96 17.83 -6.73
N GLY A 32 1.73 17.32 -6.73
CA GLY A 32 0.49 18.11 -6.79
C GLY A 32 0.11 18.86 -5.50
N ASN A 33 0.75 18.57 -4.37
CA ASN A 33 0.38 19.08 -3.04
C ASN A 33 0.76 20.55 -2.77
N LEU A 34 1.05 21.34 -3.81
CA LEU A 34 1.34 22.78 -3.71
C LEU A 34 0.20 23.68 -4.21
N VAL A 35 -0.80 23.15 -4.92
CA VAL A 35 -1.80 23.98 -5.63
C VAL A 35 -3.26 23.56 -5.41
N ASN A 36 -3.54 22.37 -4.84
CA ASN A 36 -4.93 21.94 -4.60
C ASN A 36 -5.14 21.49 -3.15
N PRO A 37 -6.14 22.05 -2.43
CA PRO A 37 -6.57 21.48 -1.17
C PRO A 37 -7.11 20.07 -1.41
N SER A 38 -6.76 19.14 -0.52
CA SER A 38 -7.20 17.74 -0.56
C SER A 38 -8.72 17.67 -0.65
N GLN A 39 -9.22 17.21 -1.80
CA GLN A 39 -10.63 16.88 -1.97
C GLN A 39 -10.94 15.75 -0.96
N PRO A 40 -12.00 15.84 -0.16
CA PRO A 40 -12.35 14.78 0.77
C PRO A 40 -12.53 13.50 -0.04
N SER A 41 -11.70 12.50 0.23
CA SER A 41 -11.84 11.18 -0.36
C SER A 41 -13.20 10.65 0.08
N SER A 42 -14.16 10.70 -0.85
CA SER A 42 -15.38 9.91 -0.72
C SER A 42 -14.92 8.49 -0.51
N LEU A 43 -15.16 7.94 0.68
CA LEU A 43 -14.95 6.53 1.01
C LEU A 43 -15.88 5.73 0.10
N ASP A 44 -15.44 5.52 -1.15
CA ASP A 44 -16.12 4.68 -2.11
C ASP A 44 -16.01 3.26 -1.57
N ILE A 45 -17.16 2.72 -1.16
CA ILE A 45 -17.33 1.37 -0.66
C ILE A 45 -17.01 0.43 -1.83
N ARG A 46 -15.72 0.20 -2.10
CA ARG A 46 -15.22 -0.67 -3.17
C ARG A 46 -13.93 -1.35 -2.74
N GLU A 47 -14.01 -2.66 -2.59
CA GLU A 47 -12.94 -3.67 -2.52
C GLU A 47 -11.50 -3.13 -2.30
N GLY A 48 -11.03 -3.21 -1.06
CA GLY A 48 -9.65 -2.83 -0.70
C GLY A 48 -9.42 -2.79 0.80
N ILE A 49 -8.15 -2.71 1.17
CA ILE A 49 -7.69 -2.56 2.55
C ILE A 49 -7.51 -1.06 2.83
N LEU A 50 -8.10 -0.57 3.93
CA LEU A 50 -7.86 0.76 4.46
C LEU A 50 -7.00 0.66 5.72
N LEU A 51 -5.88 1.37 5.72
CA LEU A 51 -4.98 1.51 6.85
C LEU A 51 -4.91 2.98 7.26
N VAL A 52 -5.29 3.26 8.50
CA VAL A 52 -5.36 4.60 9.08
C VAL A 52 -4.18 4.79 10.02
N ALA A 53 -3.31 5.75 9.73
CA ALA A 53 -2.23 6.17 10.60
C ALA A 53 -2.76 7.20 11.61
N LYS A 54 -2.64 6.88 12.91
CA LYS A 54 -3.04 7.76 14.02
C LYS A 54 -2.40 7.28 15.33
N ASP A 55 -2.01 8.22 16.19
CA ASP A 55 -1.49 7.95 17.54
C ASP A 55 -0.27 6.99 17.52
N ASN A 56 0.60 7.16 16.52
CA ASN A 56 1.77 6.31 16.25
C ASN A 56 1.44 4.82 16.04
N LEU A 57 0.24 4.53 15.53
CA LEU A 57 -0.25 3.20 15.22
C LEU A 57 -1.00 3.19 13.89
N PHE A 58 -1.05 2.03 13.25
CA PHE A 58 -1.93 1.76 12.13
C PHE A 58 -3.19 1.06 12.64
N ASN A 59 -4.39 1.59 12.35
CA ASN A 59 -5.69 1.09 12.85
C ASN A 59 -5.66 0.78 14.36
N GLU A 60 -5.01 1.62 15.16
CA GLU A 60 -4.89 1.52 16.63
C GLU A 60 -4.16 0.26 17.16
N THR A 61 -3.80 -0.69 16.29
CA THR A 61 -3.36 -2.04 16.71
C THR A 61 -2.18 -2.58 15.91
N ASN A 62 -1.80 -1.93 14.81
CA ASN A 62 -0.91 -2.45 13.78
C ASN A 62 -1.34 -3.86 13.31
N PRO A 63 -2.52 -3.97 12.66
CA PRO A 63 -3.10 -5.27 12.34
C PRO A 63 -2.23 -6.05 11.35
N THR A 64 -2.20 -7.37 11.48
CA THR A 64 -1.68 -8.22 10.41
C THR A 64 -2.60 -8.13 9.19
N ILE A 65 -2.03 -7.79 8.04
CA ILE A 65 -2.73 -7.75 6.76
C ILE A 65 -2.56 -9.09 6.06
N TYR A 66 -3.64 -9.69 5.58
CA TYR A 66 -3.58 -10.95 4.83
C TYR A 66 -3.82 -10.69 3.34
N ALA A 67 -2.95 -11.25 2.51
CA ALA A 67 -3.00 -11.16 1.06
C ALA A 67 -2.67 -12.53 0.44
N LYS A 68 -2.86 -12.65 -0.87
CA LYS A 68 -2.64 -13.89 -1.62
C LYS A 68 -1.61 -13.66 -2.72
N ILE A 69 -0.86 -14.70 -3.04
CA ILE A 69 0.05 -14.65 -4.19
C ILE A 69 -0.74 -14.35 -5.46
N ASP A 70 -0.15 -13.53 -6.33
CA ASP A 70 -0.69 -13.21 -7.65
C ASP A 70 -2.09 -12.57 -7.66
N GLU A 71 -2.59 -12.10 -6.51
CA GLU A 71 -3.84 -11.36 -6.36
C GLU A 71 -3.54 -9.96 -5.80
N PRO A 72 -3.42 -8.92 -6.65
CA PRO A 72 -3.12 -7.58 -6.18
C PRO A 72 -4.28 -7.02 -5.36
N ASN A 73 -4.06 -6.76 -4.06
CA ASN A 73 -5.06 -6.17 -3.18
C ASN A 73 -4.85 -4.66 -3.09
N LYS A 74 -5.87 -3.87 -3.45
CA LYS A 74 -5.84 -2.41 -3.26
C LYS A 74 -5.59 -2.08 -1.79
N LEU A 75 -4.63 -1.19 -1.53
CA LEU A 75 -4.29 -0.67 -0.21
C LEU A 75 -4.36 0.85 -0.23
N THR A 76 -5.17 1.41 0.67
CA THR A 76 -5.23 2.86 0.91
C THR A 76 -4.65 3.13 2.29
N ILE A 77 -3.66 4.00 2.36
CA ILE A 77 -3.06 4.48 3.60
C ILE A 77 -3.53 5.90 3.81
N LEU A 78 -4.12 6.22 4.95
CA LEU A 78 -4.66 7.53 5.25
C LEU A 78 -4.08 8.04 6.58
N ASN A 79 -3.48 9.23 6.55
CA ASN A 79 -3.06 9.89 7.78
C ASN A 79 -4.24 10.67 8.39
N LYS A 80 -4.75 10.19 9.53
CA LYS A 80 -5.79 10.88 10.34
C LYS A 80 -5.22 11.51 11.61
N ASP A 81 -3.92 11.59 11.70
CA ASP A 81 -3.22 12.27 12.78
C ASP A 81 -2.95 13.74 12.43
N LEU A 82 -2.65 14.54 13.45
CA LEU A 82 -2.16 15.90 13.29
C LEU A 82 -0.66 15.94 12.97
N VAL A 83 0.06 14.85 13.24
CA VAL A 83 1.47 14.67 12.89
C VAL A 83 1.62 13.90 11.59
N ARG A 84 2.81 13.96 10.99
CA ARG A 84 3.11 13.26 9.74
C ARG A 84 3.46 11.81 9.99
N HIS A 85 3.12 10.95 9.04
CA HIS A 85 3.44 9.52 9.04
C HIS A 85 3.77 9.04 7.63
N ASP A 86 4.41 7.91 7.50
CA ASP A 86 4.57 7.18 6.25
C ASP A 86 4.23 5.70 6.45
N PHE A 87 4.23 4.96 5.34
CA PHE A 87 4.08 3.52 5.33
C PHE A 87 5.09 2.93 4.33
N ILE A 88 5.96 2.07 4.85
CA ILE A 88 7.05 1.44 4.10
C ILE A 88 6.93 -0.08 4.23
N VAL A 89 7.12 -0.79 3.11
CA VAL A 89 7.31 -2.24 3.04
C VAL A 89 8.48 -2.49 2.09
N ASP A 90 9.68 -2.63 2.64
CA ASP A 90 10.92 -2.68 1.84
C ASP A 90 10.92 -3.86 0.86
N GLU A 91 10.50 -5.04 1.32
CA GLU A 91 10.48 -6.27 0.50
C GLU A 91 9.44 -6.27 -0.62
N LEU A 92 8.41 -5.42 -0.51
CA LEU A 92 7.37 -5.23 -1.54
C LEU A 92 7.57 -3.94 -2.36
N ASN A 93 8.65 -3.19 -2.10
CA ASN A 93 8.91 -1.88 -2.71
C ASN A 93 7.74 -0.89 -2.57
N ILE A 94 7.05 -0.92 -1.43
CA ILE A 94 5.99 0.05 -1.12
C ILE A 94 6.59 1.16 -0.26
N ASN A 95 6.43 2.41 -0.69
CA ASN A 95 6.81 3.58 0.08
C ASN A 95 5.84 4.72 -0.26
N THR A 96 5.11 5.22 0.74
CA THR A 96 4.12 6.29 0.53
C THR A 96 4.74 7.69 0.43
N ALA A 97 6.03 7.83 0.74
CA ALA A 97 6.64 9.05 1.26
C ALA A 97 5.93 9.57 2.51
N ILE A 98 6.38 10.71 3.04
CA ILE A 98 5.78 11.35 4.21
C ILE A 98 4.40 11.91 3.84
N LEU A 99 3.36 11.40 4.50
CA LEU A 99 1.98 11.86 4.39
C LEU A 99 1.69 12.97 5.40
N SER A 100 1.19 14.10 4.90
CA SER A 100 0.63 15.17 5.73
C SER A 100 -0.70 14.77 6.40
N PRO A 101 -1.17 15.49 7.42
CA PRO A 101 -2.52 15.30 7.96
C PRO A 101 -3.58 15.31 6.87
N GLU A 102 -4.56 14.40 6.97
CA GLU A 102 -5.66 14.20 6.02
C GLU A 102 -5.24 13.72 4.62
N GLN A 103 -3.95 13.46 4.39
CA GLN A 103 -3.45 12.94 3.12
C GLN A 103 -3.57 11.41 3.08
N ASP A 104 -4.00 10.90 1.93
CA ASP A 104 -3.97 9.48 1.61
C ASP A 104 -2.97 9.13 0.50
N PHE A 105 -2.64 7.84 0.44
CA PHE A 105 -1.86 7.22 -0.62
C PHE A 105 -2.51 5.90 -1.01
N VAL A 106 -2.72 5.69 -2.31
CA VAL A 106 -3.32 4.46 -2.83
C VAL A 106 -2.26 3.66 -3.59
N THR A 107 -2.13 2.39 -3.22
CA THR A 107 -1.23 1.42 -3.84
C THR A 107 -1.90 0.04 -3.89
N ALA A 108 -1.13 -1.01 -4.18
CA ALA A 108 -1.55 -2.39 -4.05
C ALA A 108 -0.49 -3.24 -3.35
N ILE A 109 -0.94 -4.23 -2.58
CA ILE A 109 -0.12 -5.33 -2.11
C ILE A 109 -0.08 -6.36 -3.23
N ALA A 110 1.11 -6.63 -3.77
CA ALA A 110 1.31 -7.64 -4.79
C ALA A 110 2.62 -8.40 -4.52
N SER A 111 2.55 -9.72 -4.57
CA SER A 111 3.72 -10.60 -4.45
C SER A 111 3.54 -11.85 -5.29
N GLU A 112 4.63 -12.30 -5.92
CA GLU A 112 4.69 -13.57 -6.67
C GLU A 112 5.07 -14.75 -5.76
N LYS A 113 5.37 -14.50 -4.48
CA LYS A 113 5.83 -15.51 -3.51
C LYS A 113 5.09 -15.38 -2.18
N PRO A 114 4.78 -16.50 -1.50
CA PRO A 114 4.32 -16.43 -0.13
C PRO A 114 5.43 -15.90 0.78
N GLY A 115 5.04 -15.27 1.88
CA GLY A 115 5.99 -14.66 2.81
C GLY A 115 5.31 -13.80 3.86
N GLU A 116 6.08 -13.40 4.86
CA GLU A 116 5.71 -12.36 5.81
C GLU A 116 6.59 -11.15 5.54
N PHE A 117 5.96 -10.00 5.32
CA PHE A 117 6.63 -8.75 4.98
C PHE A 117 6.29 -7.72 6.04
N GLU A 118 7.31 -7.14 6.66
CA GLU A 118 7.10 -6.11 7.66
C GLU A 118 6.70 -4.79 7.01
N TYR A 119 5.66 -4.15 7.55
CA TYR A 119 5.36 -2.76 7.27
C TYR A 119 5.64 -1.88 8.50
N TYR A 120 6.08 -0.65 8.28
CA TYR A 120 6.37 0.29 9.36
C TYR A 120 6.24 1.76 8.93
N CYS A 121 6.15 2.65 9.93
CA CYS A 121 6.36 4.09 9.78
C CYS A 121 7.81 4.42 10.18
N SER A 122 8.56 5.08 9.32
CA SER A 122 9.97 5.44 9.52
C SER A 122 10.19 6.47 10.64
N LEU A 123 9.14 7.24 10.98
CA LEU A 123 9.18 8.24 12.04
C LEU A 123 8.99 7.63 13.44
N HIS A 124 8.28 6.50 13.53
CA HIS A 124 7.99 5.81 14.78
C HIS A 124 8.24 4.29 14.68
N PRO A 125 9.42 3.84 14.21
CA PRO A 125 9.65 2.45 13.81
C PRO A 125 9.62 1.47 14.99
N ALA A 126 9.78 1.95 16.22
CA ALA A 126 9.72 1.11 17.41
C ALA A 126 8.29 0.66 17.77
N THR A 127 7.28 1.46 17.43
CA THR A 127 5.88 1.23 17.87
C THR A 127 4.89 1.11 16.73
N MET A 128 5.19 1.66 15.55
CA MET A 128 4.26 1.77 14.43
C MET A 128 4.67 0.80 13.32
N ARG A 129 4.46 -0.50 13.56
CA ARG A 129 4.89 -1.59 12.69
C ARG A 129 3.99 -2.81 12.81
N GLY A 130 3.84 -3.56 11.73
CA GLY A 130 3.09 -4.82 11.68
C GLY A 130 3.50 -5.65 10.48
N ASN A 131 2.73 -6.71 10.18
CA ASN A 131 3.10 -7.66 9.12
C ASN A 131 2.02 -7.76 8.03
N ILE A 132 2.46 -7.95 6.79
CA ILE A 132 1.67 -8.45 5.66
C ILE A 132 2.01 -9.93 5.49
N VAL A 133 1.02 -10.80 5.60
CA VAL A 133 1.17 -12.24 5.38
C VAL A 133 0.57 -12.58 4.02
N VAL A 134 1.43 -12.94 3.07
CA VAL A 134 1.04 -13.44 1.76
C VAL A 134 1.08 -14.96 1.75
N ARG A 135 -0.04 -15.59 1.39
CA ARG A 135 -0.14 -17.06 1.30
C ARG A 135 -0.49 -17.53 -0.09
N GLU A 136 -0.23 -18.81 -0.33
CA GLU A 136 -0.82 -19.53 -1.45
C GLU A 136 -2.36 -19.61 -1.28
N ASN A 137 -3.04 -19.85 -2.40
CA ASN A 137 -4.49 -20.05 -2.43
C ASN A 137 -4.92 -21.41 -1.87
#